data_AF-A0AAE4BSU5-F1
#
_entry.id   AF-A0AAE4BSU5-F1
#
_cell.length_a   1.000
_cell.length_b   1.000
_cell.length_c   1.000
_cell.angle_alpha   90.00
_cell.angle_beta   90.00
_cell.angle_gamma   90.00
#
_symmetry.space_group_name_H-M   'P 1'
#
loop_
_entity.id
_entity.type
_entity.pdbx_description
1 polymer ?
#
loop_
_entity_poly.entity_id
_entity_poly.type
_entity_poly.pdbx_seq_one_letter_code
_entity_poly.pdbx_strand_id
1 'polypeptide(L)'
;MKKSLTIILVFVYAISFAQNDSIFNRLQAINNNGLTFYNIDGYTITKQTLNYPFTEKNLNKVYRKYSIKKDEKKKKDIQLGFDNYFVINNDEITKNLIQNNSYYFIENQEKRITVIQFSSINKRDKEFERTIAKLIIENAIPKENYASMTIDSINFAGRKIKLGTSCNWTNVNTVQCPYYGEMNWSVHKDLEDAKNTVEQQFKITESRKRGKVISEETVEIEFEGTETTAKRVIYDFTGMTSVLASMSGGKTLTIYYVATEVRGNYVSCVLSFWNNDTITENGLAPLLEKVMKLKNN
;
A
#
# COMPACT_ATOMS: atom_id res chain seq x y z
N MET A 1 -29.03 44.94 24.47
CA MET A 1 -28.89 43.76 23.58
C MET A 1 -27.59 43.83 22.76
N LYS A 2 -26.42 43.73 23.40
CA LYS A 2 -25.10 43.86 22.72
C LYS A 2 -24.05 42.86 23.25
N LYS A 3 -24.48 41.67 23.69
CA LYS A 3 -23.56 40.60 24.15
C LYS A 3 -23.76 39.24 23.49
N SER A 4 -24.69 39.13 22.53
CA SER A 4 -25.00 37.85 21.88
C SER A 4 -24.35 37.68 20.50
N LEU A 5 -23.63 38.68 19.97
CA LEU A 5 -23.04 38.60 18.63
C LEU A 5 -21.62 38.00 18.61
N THR A 6 -20.94 37.93 19.76
CA THR A 6 -19.52 37.49 19.81
C THR A 6 -19.37 35.96 19.84
N ILE A 7 -20.41 35.21 20.21
CA ILE A 7 -20.34 33.73 20.33
C ILE A 7 -20.51 33.03 18.97
N ILE A 8 -21.14 33.68 17.99
CA ILE A 8 -21.37 33.09 16.66
C ILE A 8 -20.08 33.07 15.82
N LEU A 9 -19.13 33.99 16.07
CA LEU A 9 -17.88 34.08 15.31
C LEU A 9 -16.82 33.03 15.70
N VAL A 10 -16.93 32.42 16.87
CA VAL A 10 -16.02 31.34 17.31
C VAL A 10 -16.40 29.98 16.69
N PHE A 11 -17.68 29.77 16.38
CA PHE A 11 -18.12 28.52 15.74
C PHE A 11 -17.73 28.42 14.25
N VAL A 12 -17.62 29.55 13.52
CA VAL A 12 -17.24 29.51 12.09
C VAL A 12 -15.77 29.13 11.91
N TYR A 13 -14.89 29.47 12.86
CA TYR A 13 -13.49 29.02 12.83
C TYR A 13 -13.33 27.54 13.21
N ALA A 14 -14.15 26.99 14.10
CA ALA A 14 -14.07 25.58 14.48
C ALA A 14 -14.50 24.62 13.35
N ILE A 15 -15.40 25.05 12.46
CA ILE A 15 -15.83 24.24 11.30
C ILE A 15 -14.79 24.29 10.16
N SER A 16 -13.88 25.26 10.18
CA SER A 16 -12.85 25.43 9.16
C SER A 16 -11.62 24.54 9.37
N PHE A 17 -11.45 23.94 10.56
CA PHE A 17 -10.42 22.92 10.84
C PHE A 17 -10.92 21.48 10.64
N ALA A 18 -12.19 21.29 10.27
CA ALA A 18 -12.76 19.98 9.93
C ALA A 18 -12.76 19.68 8.42
N GLN A 19 -12.14 20.54 7.61
CA GLN A 19 -12.11 20.38 6.16
C GLN A 19 -10.83 19.64 5.71
N ASN A 20 -11.05 18.52 5.01
CA ASN A 20 -10.13 17.82 4.11
C ASN A 20 -9.23 16.67 4.60
N ASP A 21 -9.59 15.91 5.65
CA ASP A 21 -9.10 14.51 5.75
C ASP A 21 -9.89 13.61 4.78
N SER A 22 -9.75 13.89 3.48
CA SER A 22 -10.34 13.06 2.44
C SER A 22 -9.55 11.77 2.35
N ILE A 23 -10.22 10.64 2.62
CA ILE A 23 -9.68 9.29 2.40
C ILE A 23 -9.08 9.13 0.99
N PHE A 24 -9.57 9.90 0.02
CA PHE A 24 -9.09 9.92 -1.36
C PHE A 24 -7.71 10.55 -1.52
N ASN A 25 -7.25 11.40 -0.61
CA ASN A 25 -5.88 11.93 -0.69
C ASN A 25 -4.84 10.83 -0.44
N ARG A 26 -5.23 9.79 0.30
CA ARG A 26 -4.36 8.65 0.67
C ARG A 26 -4.57 7.43 -0.21
N LEU A 27 -5.77 7.29 -0.76
CA LEU A 27 -6.17 6.16 -1.60
C LEU A 27 -5.54 6.25 -2.99
N GLN A 28 -4.89 5.17 -3.41
CA GLN A 28 -4.53 4.96 -4.81
C GLN A 28 -5.07 3.61 -5.29
N ALA A 29 -5.41 3.54 -6.57
CA ALA A 29 -5.99 2.37 -7.19
C ALA A 29 -5.35 2.08 -8.54
N ILE A 30 -5.34 0.82 -8.96
CA ILE A 30 -4.99 0.41 -10.31
C ILE A 30 -5.90 -0.73 -10.76
N ASN A 31 -6.43 -0.64 -11.97
CA ASN A 31 -7.27 -1.68 -12.56
C ASN A 31 -6.48 -2.46 -13.61
N ASN A 32 -6.32 -3.76 -13.38
CA ASN A 32 -5.67 -4.66 -14.31
C ASN A 32 -6.66 -5.77 -14.72
N ASN A 33 -7.21 -5.66 -15.93
CA ASN A 33 -8.01 -6.70 -16.58
C ASN A 33 -9.14 -7.28 -15.68
N GLY A 34 -9.90 -6.41 -15.00
CA GLY A 34 -11.04 -6.82 -14.18
C GLY A 34 -10.70 -7.18 -12.73
N LEU A 35 -9.43 -7.12 -12.34
CA LEU A 35 -8.98 -7.11 -10.95
C LEU A 35 -8.50 -5.69 -10.60
N THR A 36 -9.08 -5.10 -9.56
CA THR A 36 -8.70 -3.78 -9.09
C THR A 36 -7.94 -3.90 -7.79
N PHE A 37 -6.80 -3.23 -7.69
CA PHE A 37 -5.99 -3.15 -6.48
C PHE A 37 -6.08 -1.74 -5.91
N TYR A 38 -6.10 -1.63 -4.59
CA TYR A 38 -6.06 -0.36 -3.88
C TYR A 38 -5.00 -0.39 -2.78
N ASN A 39 -4.41 0.76 -2.51
CA ASN A 39 -3.49 0.98 -1.42
C ASN A 39 -3.90 2.23 -0.64
N ILE A 40 -3.96 2.11 0.68
CA ILE A 40 -4.28 3.20 1.60
C ILE A 40 -3.91 2.77 3.02
N ASP A 41 -3.30 3.66 3.82
CA ASP A 41 -3.07 3.42 5.25
C ASP A 41 -2.43 2.06 5.51
N GLY A 42 -1.45 1.64 4.71
CA GLY A 42 -0.79 0.31 4.80
C GLY A 42 -1.68 -0.91 4.54
N TYR A 43 -2.92 -0.74 4.07
CA TYR A 43 -3.75 -1.82 3.54
C TYR A 43 -3.44 -2.06 2.07
N THR A 44 -3.41 -3.34 1.68
CA THR A 44 -3.57 -3.76 0.29
C THR A 44 -4.97 -4.34 0.13
N ILE A 45 -5.72 -3.83 -0.83
CA ILE A 45 -7.13 -4.20 -1.05
C ILE A 45 -7.26 -4.70 -2.48
N THR A 46 -8.00 -5.79 -2.69
CA THR A 46 -8.35 -6.27 -4.02
C THR A 46 -9.85 -6.32 -4.20
N LYS A 47 -10.33 -6.01 -5.40
CA LYS A 47 -11.72 -6.16 -5.83
C LYS A 47 -11.78 -6.97 -7.11
N GLN A 48 -12.59 -8.03 -7.11
CA GLN A 48 -12.91 -8.81 -8.29
C GLN A 48 -14.41 -9.06 -8.36
N THR A 49 -15.03 -8.77 -9.51
CA THR A 49 -16.40 -9.19 -9.79
C THR A 49 -16.38 -10.47 -10.60
N LEU A 50 -17.04 -11.51 -10.10
CA LEU A 50 -17.13 -12.81 -10.74
C LEU A 50 -18.46 -12.95 -11.47
N ASN A 51 -18.46 -13.59 -12.64
CA ASN A 51 -19.69 -13.88 -13.37
C ASN A 51 -20.44 -15.10 -12.76
N TYR A 52 -20.75 -15.01 -11.47
CA TYR A 52 -21.52 -16.00 -10.72
C TYR A 52 -22.67 -15.30 -9.99
N PRO A 53 -23.92 -15.75 -10.13
CA PRO A 53 -25.03 -15.28 -9.33
C PRO A 53 -24.79 -15.47 -7.83
N PHE A 54 -25.28 -14.55 -6.99
CA PHE A 54 -25.15 -14.62 -5.53
C PHE A 54 -26.08 -15.69 -4.93
N THR A 55 -25.67 -16.95 -4.99
CA THR A 55 -26.38 -18.11 -4.43
C THR A 55 -25.45 -18.93 -3.56
N GLU A 56 -25.99 -19.70 -2.62
CA GLU A 56 -25.18 -20.55 -1.72
C GLU A 56 -24.25 -21.52 -2.48
N LYS A 57 -24.76 -22.16 -3.54
CA LYS A 57 -23.97 -23.06 -4.39
C LYS A 57 -22.77 -22.34 -5.02
N ASN A 58 -22.97 -21.13 -5.53
CA ASN A 58 -21.92 -20.35 -6.17
C ASN A 58 -20.95 -19.75 -5.15
N LEU A 59 -21.45 -19.26 -4.01
CA LEU A 59 -20.62 -18.80 -2.90
C LEU A 59 -19.68 -19.90 -2.41
N ASN A 60 -20.16 -21.15 -2.30
CA ASN A 60 -19.31 -22.29 -1.98
C ASN A 60 -18.19 -22.54 -3.01
N LYS A 61 -18.44 -22.27 -4.30
CA LYS A 61 -17.39 -22.32 -5.35
C LYS A 61 -16.39 -21.17 -5.17
N VAL A 62 -16.87 -19.97 -4.89
CA VAL A 62 -16.04 -18.79 -4.70
C VAL A 62 -15.18 -18.90 -3.44
N TYR A 63 -15.72 -19.38 -2.32
CA TYR A 63 -14.96 -19.64 -1.09
C TYR A 63 -13.74 -20.52 -1.35
N ARG A 64 -13.88 -21.61 -2.11
CA ARG A 64 -12.76 -22.47 -2.50
C ARG A 64 -11.73 -21.75 -3.36
N LYS A 65 -12.17 -20.87 -4.28
CA LYS A 65 -11.27 -20.07 -5.12
C LYS A 65 -10.37 -19.15 -4.28
N TYR A 66 -10.91 -18.62 -3.18
CA TYR A 66 -10.20 -17.74 -2.25
C TYR A 66 -9.64 -18.48 -1.03
N SER A 67 -9.51 -19.81 -1.10
CA SER A 67 -8.97 -20.66 -0.03
C SER A 67 -9.69 -20.50 1.33
N ILE A 68 -10.94 -20.07 1.32
CA ILE A 68 -11.77 -19.95 2.52
C ILE A 68 -12.16 -21.36 2.98
N LYS A 69 -11.72 -21.73 4.18
CA LYS A 69 -11.94 -23.07 4.73
C LYS A 69 -13.40 -23.23 5.16
N LYS A 70 -13.85 -24.48 5.28
CA LYS A 70 -15.26 -24.78 5.63
C LYS A 70 -15.60 -24.30 7.04
N ASP A 71 -14.69 -24.50 7.98
CA ASP A 71 -14.76 -24.15 9.40
C ASP A 71 -14.60 -22.66 9.70
N GLU A 72 -14.07 -21.87 8.75
CA GLU A 72 -14.02 -20.40 8.91
C GLU A 72 -15.43 -19.82 9.00
N LYS A 73 -15.69 -19.01 10.03
CA LYS A 73 -17.03 -18.49 10.30
C LYS A 73 -17.42 -17.42 9.29
N LYS A 74 -18.45 -17.70 8.49
CA LYS A 74 -19.06 -16.78 7.53
C LYS A 74 -20.21 -16.04 8.23
N LYS A 75 -20.11 -14.73 8.37
CA LYS A 75 -21.13 -13.88 9.04
C LYS A 75 -21.70 -12.88 8.05
N LYS A 76 -22.96 -12.45 8.21
CA LYS A 76 -23.44 -11.27 7.51
C LYS A 76 -22.95 -10.01 8.22
N ASP A 77 -22.51 -9.00 7.47
CA ASP A 77 -22.28 -7.65 8.00
C ASP A 77 -23.45 -6.73 7.65
N ILE A 78 -24.42 -6.62 8.55
CA ILE A 78 -25.68 -5.90 8.31
C ILE A 78 -25.44 -4.40 8.07
N GLN A 79 -24.44 -3.82 8.73
CA GLN A 79 -24.08 -2.40 8.61
C GLN A 79 -23.50 -2.02 7.23
N LEU A 80 -23.09 -3.02 6.43
CA LEU A 80 -22.59 -2.79 5.07
C LEU A 80 -23.71 -2.34 4.11
N GLY A 81 -24.97 -2.69 4.37
CA GLY A 81 -26.11 -2.26 3.55
C GLY A 81 -26.33 -3.05 2.25
N PHE A 82 -25.53 -4.08 1.99
CA PHE A 82 -25.65 -4.99 0.84
C PHE A 82 -25.80 -6.44 1.33
N ASP A 83 -26.41 -7.33 0.54
CA ASP A 83 -26.36 -8.76 0.88
C ASP A 83 -24.91 -9.25 0.77
N ASN A 84 -24.41 -9.85 1.84
CA ASN A 84 -23.00 -10.17 1.95
C ASN A 84 -22.72 -11.33 2.90
N TYR A 85 -21.53 -11.91 2.71
CA TYR A 85 -20.84 -12.69 3.71
C TYR A 85 -19.46 -12.12 3.96
N PHE A 86 -19.13 -12.00 5.23
CA PHE A 86 -17.86 -11.55 5.76
C PHE A 86 -17.12 -12.72 6.39
N VAL A 87 -15.84 -12.86 6.05
CA VAL A 87 -14.94 -13.88 6.59
C VAL A 87 -13.61 -13.22 6.95
N ILE A 88 -13.02 -13.64 8.06
CA ILE A 88 -11.65 -13.26 8.44
C ILE A 88 -10.78 -14.49 8.50
N ASN A 89 -9.53 -14.34 8.09
CA ASN A 89 -8.48 -15.28 8.41
C ASN A 89 -7.16 -14.55 8.62
N ASN A 90 -6.21 -15.25 9.23
CA ASN A 90 -4.93 -14.70 9.62
C ASN A 90 -3.84 -15.66 9.15
N ASP A 91 -2.80 -15.13 8.51
CA ASP A 91 -1.62 -15.88 8.10
C ASP A 91 -0.41 -15.42 8.91
N GLU A 92 0.27 -16.34 9.58
CA GLU A 92 1.52 -16.03 10.28
C GLU A 92 2.64 -15.86 9.24
N ILE A 93 3.23 -14.67 9.18
CA ILE A 93 4.42 -14.40 8.36
C ILE A 93 5.68 -14.73 9.18
N THR A 94 5.71 -14.22 10.41
CA THR A 94 6.73 -14.50 11.42
C THR A 94 6.07 -14.59 12.78
N LYS A 95 6.80 -15.02 13.81
CA LYS A 95 6.31 -15.10 15.19
C LYS A 95 5.61 -13.82 15.68
N ASN A 96 6.02 -12.66 15.18
CA ASN A 96 5.50 -11.35 15.60
C ASN A 96 4.70 -10.61 14.51
N LEU A 97 4.59 -11.17 13.31
CA LEU A 97 3.91 -10.54 12.17
C LEU A 97 2.81 -11.46 11.64
N ILE A 98 1.58 -10.98 11.78
CA ILE A 98 0.38 -11.67 11.32
C ILE A 98 -0.22 -10.84 10.20
N GLN A 99 -0.39 -11.44 9.02
CA GLN A 99 -1.22 -10.88 7.98
C GLN A 99 -2.68 -11.12 8.36
N ASN A 100 -3.39 -10.04 8.66
CA ASN A 100 -4.84 -10.06 8.85
C ASN A 100 -5.51 -9.90 7.50
N ASN A 101 -6.31 -10.88 7.12
CA ASN A 101 -7.18 -10.75 5.95
C ASN A 101 -8.64 -10.65 6.37
N SER A 102 -9.39 -9.88 5.59
CA SER A 102 -10.84 -9.71 5.72
C SER A 102 -11.44 -9.80 4.32
N TYR A 103 -12.41 -10.69 4.13
CA TYR A 103 -13.07 -10.95 2.85
C TYR A 103 -14.54 -10.56 2.94
N TYR A 104 -14.99 -9.72 2.01
CA TYR A 104 -16.39 -9.42 1.79
C TYR A 104 -16.82 -10.03 0.46
N PHE A 105 -17.73 -11.00 0.52
CA PHE A 105 -18.43 -11.56 -0.63
C PHE A 105 -19.78 -10.85 -0.72
N ILE A 106 -19.95 -9.97 -1.70
CA ILE A 106 -21.06 -9.01 -1.78
C ILE A 106 -21.88 -9.29 -3.04
N GLU A 107 -23.21 -9.27 -2.92
CA GLU A 107 -24.11 -9.21 -4.07
C GLU A 107 -24.07 -7.80 -4.67
N ASN A 108 -23.56 -7.68 -5.90
CA ASN A 108 -23.54 -6.39 -6.60
C ASN A 108 -24.90 -6.07 -7.26
N GLN A 109 -25.01 -4.88 -7.86
CA GLN A 109 -26.23 -4.43 -8.55
C GLN A 109 -26.67 -5.35 -9.71
N GLU A 110 -25.74 -6.09 -10.32
CA GLU A 110 -26.00 -7.08 -11.36
C GLU A 110 -26.31 -8.49 -10.82
N LYS A 111 -26.57 -8.61 -9.51
CA LYS A 111 -26.83 -9.89 -8.82
C LYS A 111 -25.68 -10.90 -8.91
N ARG A 112 -24.47 -10.40 -9.17
CA ARG A 112 -23.22 -11.16 -9.24
C ARG A 112 -22.42 -11.05 -7.95
N ILE A 113 -21.54 -12.01 -7.72
CA ILE A 113 -20.62 -12.00 -6.57
C ILE A 113 -19.44 -11.07 -6.87
N THR A 114 -19.32 -9.99 -6.09
CA THR A 114 -18.09 -9.20 -5.98
C THR A 114 -17.35 -9.60 -4.71
N VAL A 115 -16.06 -9.88 -4.83
CA VAL A 115 -15.18 -10.17 -3.69
C VAL A 115 -14.29 -8.97 -3.46
N ILE A 116 -14.29 -8.45 -2.23
CA ILE A 116 -13.34 -7.44 -1.77
C ILE A 116 -12.51 -8.07 -0.65
N GLN A 117 -11.20 -8.16 -0.86
CA GLN A 117 -10.26 -8.64 0.14
C GLN A 117 -9.44 -7.47 0.66
N PHE A 118 -9.36 -7.33 1.97
CA PHE A 118 -8.44 -6.45 2.67
C PHE A 118 -7.32 -7.30 3.26
N SER A 119 -6.09 -6.85 3.14
CA SER A 119 -4.90 -7.46 3.74
C SER A 119 -4.03 -6.38 4.37
N SER A 120 -3.63 -6.60 5.61
CA SER A 120 -2.70 -5.71 6.34
C SER A 120 -1.97 -6.47 7.44
N ILE A 121 -0.84 -5.94 7.90
CA ILE A 121 0.00 -6.60 8.92
C ILE A 121 -0.32 -6.04 10.31
N ASN A 122 -0.61 -6.93 11.26
CA ASN A 122 -0.88 -6.62 12.66
C ASN A 122 -1.98 -5.56 12.92
N LYS A 123 -2.78 -5.22 11.90
CA LYS A 123 -3.90 -4.30 12.02
C LYS A 123 -5.16 -4.86 11.39
N ARG A 124 -6.30 -4.39 11.88
CA ARG A 124 -7.64 -4.65 11.32
C ARG A 124 -8.57 -3.60 11.90
N ASP A 125 -9.21 -2.83 11.03
CA ASP A 125 -10.23 -1.85 11.40
C ASP A 125 -11.49 -2.12 10.57
N LYS A 126 -12.49 -2.72 11.22
CA LYS A 126 -13.72 -3.13 10.54
C LYS A 126 -14.54 -1.93 10.04
N GLU A 127 -14.53 -0.81 10.75
CA GLU A 127 -15.28 0.38 10.33
C GLU A 127 -14.64 1.04 9.11
N PHE A 128 -13.30 1.10 9.09
CA PHE A 128 -12.53 1.51 7.93
C PHE A 128 -12.77 0.58 6.73
N GLU A 129 -12.64 -0.74 6.92
CA GLU A 129 -12.87 -1.73 5.87
C GLU A 129 -14.27 -1.58 5.26
N ARG A 130 -15.29 -1.41 6.12
CA ARG A 130 -16.67 -1.20 5.67
C ARG A 130 -16.83 0.09 4.87
N THR A 131 -16.20 1.18 5.32
CA THR A 131 -16.21 2.47 4.63
C THR A 131 -15.64 2.33 3.23
N ILE A 132 -14.47 1.71 3.10
CA ILE A 132 -13.85 1.46 1.79
C ILE A 132 -14.68 0.50 0.93
N ALA A 133 -15.21 -0.59 1.51
CA ALA A 133 -16.03 -1.55 0.77
C ALA A 133 -17.28 -0.89 0.17
N LYS A 134 -17.94 0.02 0.91
CA LYS A 134 -19.05 0.83 0.39
C LYS A 134 -18.61 1.69 -0.79
N LEU A 135 -17.54 2.47 -0.62
CA LEU A 135 -17.01 3.33 -1.68
C LEU A 135 -16.68 2.54 -2.96
N ILE A 136 -16.13 1.33 -2.82
CA ILE A 136 -15.83 0.43 -3.95
C ILE A 136 -17.11 -0.07 -4.63
N ILE A 137 -18.09 -0.56 -3.85
CA ILE A 137 -19.34 -1.13 -4.42
C ILE A 137 -20.21 -0.07 -5.07
N GLU A 138 -20.25 1.14 -4.48
CA GLU A 138 -21.02 2.27 -4.98
C GLU A 138 -20.33 3.01 -6.13
N ASN A 139 -19.11 2.59 -6.51
CA ASN A 139 -18.26 3.28 -7.48
C ASN A 139 -18.04 4.77 -7.14
N ALA A 140 -17.92 5.08 -5.85
CA ALA A 140 -17.78 6.44 -5.33
C ALA A 140 -16.32 6.91 -5.21
N ILE A 141 -15.36 6.07 -5.59
CA ILE A 141 -13.93 6.45 -5.64
C ILE A 141 -13.68 7.28 -6.90
N PRO A 142 -13.16 8.52 -6.78
CA PRO A 142 -12.89 9.38 -7.92
C PRO A 142 -11.91 8.78 -8.93
N LYS A 143 -12.03 9.17 -10.21
CA LYS A 143 -11.22 8.60 -11.30
C LYS A 143 -9.74 8.96 -11.17
N GLU A 144 -9.45 10.12 -10.59
CA GLU A 144 -8.10 10.62 -10.31
C GLU A 144 -7.31 9.74 -9.33
N ASN A 145 -8.00 8.91 -8.53
CA ASN A 145 -7.34 7.92 -7.68
C ASN A 145 -6.83 6.69 -8.46
N TYR A 146 -7.29 6.49 -9.70
CA TYR A 146 -6.91 5.35 -10.53
C TYR A 146 -5.71 5.68 -11.41
N ALA A 147 -4.61 5.00 -11.17
CA ALA A 147 -3.44 5.00 -12.03
C ALA A 147 -3.72 4.26 -13.34
N SER A 148 -3.10 4.74 -14.42
CA SER A 148 -3.04 4.03 -15.70
C SER A 148 -2.15 2.80 -15.58
N MET A 149 -2.54 1.70 -16.25
CA MET A 149 -1.70 0.50 -16.38
C MET A 149 -0.41 0.77 -17.17
N THR A 150 -0.47 1.67 -18.15
CA THR A 150 0.72 2.18 -18.83
C THR A 150 1.30 3.30 -17.99
N ILE A 151 2.53 3.09 -17.50
CA ILE A 151 3.26 4.09 -16.71
C ILE A 151 3.83 5.17 -17.63
N ASP A 152 3.26 6.37 -17.53
CA ASP A 152 3.91 7.62 -17.95
C ASP A 152 4.38 8.42 -16.73
N SER A 153 3.58 8.36 -15.66
CA SER A 153 3.84 9.08 -14.43
C SER A 153 3.15 8.40 -13.26
N ILE A 154 3.62 8.73 -12.06
CA ILE A 154 3.01 8.31 -10.79
C ILE A 154 2.57 9.50 -9.97
N ASN A 155 1.62 9.28 -9.08
CA ASN A 155 1.30 10.20 -8.00
C ASN A 155 2.03 9.75 -6.74
N PHE A 156 3.16 10.39 -6.41
CA PHE A 156 3.91 10.13 -5.19
C PHE A 156 3.54 11.18 -4.14
N ALA A 157 2.74 10.79 -3.14
CA ALA A 157 2.31 11.67 -2.04
C ALA A 157 1.82 13.07 -2.52
N GLY A 158 0.89 13.08 -3.49
CA GLY A 158 0.32 14.30 -4.06
C GLY A 158 1.14 14.97 -5.16
N ARG A 159 2.36 14.51 -5.45
CA ARG A 159 3.21 15.05 -6.53
C ARG A 159 3.25 14.11 -7.72
N LYS A 160 2.97 14.64 -8.92
CA LYS A 160 3.11 13.91 -10.16
C LYS A 160 4.58 13.80 -10.56
N ILE A 161 5.11 12.58 -10.68
CA ILE A 161 6.48 12.29 -11.11
C ILE A 161 6.42 11.62 -12.48
N LYS A 162 7.04 12.24 -13.50
CA LYS A 162 7.21 11.59 -14.81
C LYS A 162 8.26 10.49 -14.72
N LEU A 163 7.94 9.34 -15.28
CA LEU A 163 8.82 8.19 -15.36
C LEU A 163 9.19 7.90 -16.82
N GLY A 164 10.28 7.14 -17.00
CA GLY A 164 10.67 6.65 -18.32
C GLY A 164 9.75 5.50 -18.79
N THR A 165 9.78 5.22 -20.09
CA THR A 165 8.96 4.16 -20.71
C THR A 165 9.32 2.74 -20.29
N SER A 166 10.42 2.55 -19.56
CA SER A 166 10.91 1.24 -19.10
C SER A 166 10.34 0.82 -17.74
N CYS A 167 9.63 1.70 -17.03
CA CYS A 167 9.10 1.41 -15.71
C CYS A 167 7.76 0.66 -15.78
N ASN A 168 7.53 -0.27 -14.87
CA ASN A 168 6.32 -1.08 -14.81
C ASN A 168 5.74 -1.14 -13.40
N TRP A 169 4.42 -1.30 -13.32
CA TRP A 169 3.74 -1.60 -12.06
C TRP A 169 3.99 -3.06 -11.71
N THR A 170 4.51 -3.32 -10.51
CA THR A 170 4.53 -4.67 -9.94
C THR A 170 3.40 -4.86 -8.93
N ASN A 171 2.87 -3.75 -8.39
CA ASN A 171 1.65 -3.66 -7.58
C ASN A 171 1.12 -2.21 -7.59
N VAL A 172 -0.05 -1.96 -7.00
CA VAL A 172 -0.49 -0.59 -6.68
C VAL A 172 0.55 0.10 -5.79
N ASN A 173 0.95 1.32 -6.15
CA ASN A 173 2.04 2.06 -5.51
C ASN A 173 3.36 1.27 -5.42
N THR A 174 3.64 0.38 -6.36
CA THR A 174 4.97 -0.24 -6.50
C THR A 174 5.43 -0.18 -7.94
N VAL A 175 6.49 0.59 -8.15
CA VAL A 175 7.10 0.78 -9.46
C VAL A 175 8.48 0.17 -9.48
N GLN A 176 8.72 -0.64 -10.50
CA GLN A 176 10.05 -1.15 -10.82
C GLN A 176 10.49 -0.59 -12.16
N CYS A 177 11.68 0.01 -12.19
CA CYS A 177 12.36 0.44 -13.41
C CYS A 177 13.59 -0.45 -13.57
N PRO A 178 13.61 -1.42 -14.50
CA PRO A 178 14.73 -2.35 -14.67
C PRO A 178 16.07 -1.60 -14.82
N TYR A 179 17.07 -1.99 -14.03
CA TYR A 179 18.39 -1.34 -13.93
C TYR A 179 18.41 0.08 -13.34
N TYR A 180 17.28 0.58 -12.83
CA TYR A 180 17.13 1.93 -12.30
C TYR A 180 16.43 1.97 -10.93
N GLY A 181 16.28 0.82 -10.28
CA GLY A 181 15.68 0.67 -8.96
C GLY A 181 14.17 0.37 -8.94
N GLU A 182 13.69 0.18 -7.72
CA GLU A 182 12.30 -0.11 -7.38
C GLU A 182 11.90 0.70 -6.14
N MET A 183 10.65 1.13 -6.08
CA MET A 183 10.10 1.71 -4.86
C MET A 183 8.63 1.32 -4.65
N ASN A 184 8.27 1.13 -3.39
CA ASN A 184 6.88 1.06 -2.96
C ASN A 184 6.56 2.16 -1.95
N TRP A 185 5.31 2.63 -1.93
CA TRP A 185 4.87 3.59 -0.94
C TRP A 185 3.41 3.38 -0.52
N SER A 186 3.08 3.88 0.67
CA SER A 186 1.70 4.05 1.13
C SER A 186 1.55 5.38 1.83
N VAL A 187 0.36 5.97 1.72
CA VAL A 187 0.02 7.22 2.41
C VAL A 187 -0.88 6.90 3.58
N HIS A 188 -0.55 7.45 4.73
CA HIS A 188 -1.11 7.13 6.03
C HIS A 188 -1.84 8.30 6.65
N LYS A 189 -2.82 7.99 7.50
CA LYS A 189 -3.54 8.97 8.31
C LYS A 189 -2.62 9.70 9.29
N ASP A 190 -1.64 8.98 9.84
CA ASP A 190 -0.68 9.51 10.80
C ASP A 190 0.72 8.94 10.57
N LEU A 191 1.72 9.63 11.12
CA LEU A 191 3.13 9.27 11.00
C LEU A 191 3.47 7.94 11.70
N GLU A 192 2.73 7.59 12.76
CA GLU A 192 3.02 6.39 13.54
C GLU A 192 2.63 5.13 12.77
N ASP A 193 1.49 5.12 12.07
CA ASP A 193 1.11 4.02 11.17
C ASP A 193 2.10 3.90 9.99
N ALA A 194 2.62 5.02 9.47
CA ALA A 194 3.65 5.01 8.44
C ALA A 194 4.95 4.35 8.94
N LYS A 195 5.43 4.75 10.13
CA LYS A 195 6.63 4.18 10.77
C LYS A 195 6.46 2.69 11.04
N ASN A 196 5.33 2.29 11.61
CA ASN A 196 5.00 0.90 11.87
C ASN A 196 4.97 0.06 10.58
N THR A 197 4.39 0.60 9.51
CA THR A 197 4.35 -0.08 8.20
C THR A 197 5.75 -0.31 7.63
N VAL A 198 6.64 0.67 7.72
CA VAL A 198 8.03 0.53 7.26
C VAL A 198 8.82 -0.48 8.11
N GLU A 199 8.67 -0.45 9.43
CA GLU A 199 9.34 -1.41 10.31
C GLU A 199 8.84 -2.84 10.07
N GLN A 200 7.54 -3.03 9.85
CA GLN A 200 6.98 -4.32 9.47
C GLN A 200 7.56 -4.81 8.14
N GLN A 201 7.68 -3.95 7.11
CA GLN A 201 8.32 -4.32 5.85
C GLN A 201 9.78 -4.74 6.04
N PHE A 202 10.54 -4.03 6.88
CA PHE A 202 11.91 -4.41 7.23
C PHE A 202 11.97 -5.79 7.91
N LYS A 203 11.13 -6.03 8.92
CA LYS A 203 11.05 -7.33 9.60
C LYS A 203 10.64 -8.48 8.68
N ILE A 204 9.78 -8.23 7.70
CA ILE A 204 9.47 -9.21 6.66
C ILE A 204 10.73 -9.51 5.85
N THR A 205 11.47 -8.49 5.40
CA THR A 205 12.72 -8.67 4.64
C THR A 205 13.75 -9.48 5.43
N GLU A 206 13.97 -9.12 6.70
CA GLU A 206 14.88 -9.82 7.62
C GLU A 206 14.52 -11.30 7.77
N SER A 207 13.22 -11.64 7.80
CA SER A 207 12.75 -13.01 8.01
C SER A 207 12.83 -13.92 6.78
N ARG A 208 13.14 -13.38 5.58
CA ARG A 208 13.11 -14.17 4.35
C ARG A 208 14.26 -15.16 4.31
N LYS A 209 13.94 -16.46 4.19
CA LYS A 209 14.91 -17.58 4.11
C LYS A 209 15.88 -17.53 2.91
N ARG A 210 15.62 -16.67 1.92
CA ARG A 210 16.37 -16.60 0.64
C ARG A 210 17.57 -15.64 0.66
N GLY A 211 17.88 -15.09 1.82
CA GLY A 211 18.96 -14.13 1.99
C GLY A 211 19.10 -13.69 3.44
N LYS A 212 19.95 -12.69 3.67
CA LYS A 212 20.27 -12.16 4.99
C LYS A 212 20.62 -10.68 4.90
N VAL A 213 20.34 -9.94 5.98
CA VAL A 213 20.85 -8.59 6.16
C VAL A 213 22.33 -8.68 6.53
N ILE A 214 23.20 -8.04 5.76
CA ILE A 214 24.66 -8.00 6.00
C ILE A 214 25.16 -6.65 6.50
N SER A 215 24.34 -5.61 6.36
CA SER A 215 24.60 -4.28 6.89
C SER A 215 23.26 -3.58 7.15
N GLU A 216 23.19 -2.87 8.28
CA GLU A 216 22.07 -2.03 8.69
C GLU A 216 22.63 -0.77 9.32
N GLU A 217 22.18 0.39 8.86
CA GLU A 217 22.57 1.68 9.42
C GLU A 217 21.45 2.71 9.25
N THR A 218 21.54 3.82 10.00
CA THR A 218 20.66 4.98 9.81
C THR A 218 21.44 6.06 9.07
N VAL A 219 20.87 6.56 7.98
CA VAL A 219 21.49 7.60 7.15
C VAL A 219 20.61 8.85 7.11
N GLU A 220 21.25 10.01 7.11
CA GLU A 220 20.57 11.29 6.89
C GLU A 220 20.28 11.49 5.40
N ILE A 221 19.05 11.88 5.11
CA ILE A 221 18.56 12.08 3.74
C ILE A 221 17.72 13.36 3.64
N GLU A 222 17.59 13.86 2.42
CA GLU A 222 16.51 14.75 2.02
C GLU A 222 15.50 13.92 1.23
N PHE A 223 14.28 13.78 1.75
CA PHE A 223 13.19 13.01 1.14
C PHE A 223 12.07 13.94 0.71
N GLU A 224 11.87 14.11 -0.60
CA GLU A 224 10.90 15.05 -1.17
C GLU A 224 11.05 16.51 -0.65
N GLY A 225 12.28 16.92 -0.32
CA GLY A 225 12.59 18.22 0.28
C GLY A 225 12.46 18.27 1.81
N THR A 226 12.05 17.18 2.46
CA THR A 226 12.01 17.05 3.92
C THR A 226 13.30 16.41 4.42
N GLU A 227 13.99 17.07 5.35
CA GLU A 227 15.13 16.47 6.04
C GLU A 227 14.66 15.38 7.01
N THR A 228 15.21 14.17 6.88
CA THR A 228 14.83 13.02 7.71
C THR A 228 15.94 11.98 7.73
N THR A 229 15.71 10.85 8.39
CA THR A 229 16.55 9.67 8.32
C THR A 229 15.88 8.52 7.58
N ALA A 230 16.71 7.62 7.04
CA ALA A 230 16.31 6.34 6.50
C ALA A 230 17.08 5.22 7.18
N LYS A 231 16.45 4.06 7.38
CA LYS A 231 17.18 2.83 7.67
C LYS A 231 17.69 2.27 6.34
N ARG A 232 19.01 2.27 6.14
CA ARG A 232 19.69 1.68 4.98
C ARG A 232 20.10 0.25 5.32
N VAL A 233 19.78 -0.68 4.44
CA VAL A 233 20.02 -2.11 4.60
C VAL A 233 20.69 -2.64 3.34
N ILE A 234 21.75 -3.44 3.51
CA ILE A 234 22.31 -4.25 2.42
C ILE A 234 21.86 -5.69 2.63
N TYR A 235 21.10 -6.21 1.67
CA TYR A 235 20.58 -7.57 1.69
C TYR A 235 21.33 -8.45 0.70
N ASP A 236 21.86 -9.57 1.19
CA ASP A 236 22.61 -10.56 0.43
C ASP A 236 21.75 -11.80 0.19
N PHE A 237 21.71 -12.30 -1.05
CA PHE A 237 20.92 -13.47 -1.41
C PHE A 237 21.71 -14.75 -1.22
N THR A 238 21.04 -15.80 -0.75
CA THR A 238 21.66 -17.10 -0.46
C THR A 238 21.08 -18.22 -1.31
N GLY A 239 21.83 -19.33 -1.42
CA GLY A 239 21.41 -20.53 -2.14
C GLY A 239 21.16 -20.31 -3.63
N MET A 240 20.19 -21.02 -4.20
CA MET A 240 19.82 -20.90 -5.61
C MET A 240 19.43 -19.48 -6.03
N THR A 241 18.88 -18.67 -5.12
CA THR A 241 18.51 -17.28 -5.40
C THR A 241 19.74 -16.43 -5.68
N SER A 242 20.84 -16.67 -4.96
CA SER A 242 22.14 -16.04 -5.21
C SER A 242 22.66 -16.36 -6.61
N VAL A 243 22.56 -17.63 -7.02
CA VAL A 243 22.97 -18.08 -8.36
C VAL A 243 22.14 -17.38 -9.44
N LEU A 244 20.82 -17.37 -9.32
CA LEU A 244 19.93 -16.71 -10.29
C LEU A 244 20.17 -15.19 -10.36
N ALA A 245 20.34 -14.53 -9.22
CA ALA A 245 20.67 -13.11 -9.19
C ALA A 245 22.01 -12.84 -9.88
N SER A 246 23.04 -13.66 -9.60
CA SER A 246 24.37 -13.48 -10.19
C SER A 246 24.39 -13.65 -11.71
N MET A 247 23.51 -14.48 -12.28
CA MET A 247 23.35 -14.61 -13.74
C MET A 247 22.84 -13.32 -14.39
N SER A 248 22.10 -12.49 -13.65
CA SER A 248 21.68 -11.15 -14.08
C SER A 248 22.68 -10.04 -13.71
N GLY A 249 23.78 -10.39 -13.02
CA GLY A 249 24.79 -9.46 -12.51
C GLY A 249 24.54 -8.92 -11.10
N GLY A 250 23.33 -9.14 -10.55
CA GLY A 250 22.97 -8.70 -9.19
C GLY A 250 23.51 -9.64 -8.12
N LYS A 251 24.09 -9.10 -7.06
CA LYS A 251 24.57 -9.86 -5.89
C LYS A 251 23.90 -9.40 -4.61
N THR A 252 23.80 -8.09 -4.41
CA THR A 252 23.19 -7.49 -3.24
C THR A 252 22.13 -6.47 -3.63
N LEU A 253 21.15 -6.31 -2.74
CA LEU A 253 20.11 -5.29 -2.85
C LEU A 253 20.32 -4.26 -1.74
N THR A 254 20.51 -2.99 -2.12
CA THR A 254 20.50 -1.88 -1.18
C THR A 254 19.07 -1.42 -1.02
N ILE A 255 18.59 -1.31 0.23
CA ILE A 255 17.20 -0.98 0.57
C ILE A 255 17.18 0.18 1.56
N TYR A 256 16.33 1.16 1.32
CA TYR A 256 16.06 2.29 2.20
C TYR A 256 14.63 2.23 2.68
N TYR A 257 14.46 2.32 3.99
CA TYR A 257 13.19 2.30 4.69
C TYR A 257 12.95 3.69 5.29
N VAL A 258 11.93 4.41 4.80
CA VAL A 258 11.68 5.82 5.13
C VAL A 258 10.23 6.01 5.54
N ALA A 259 10.01 6.62 6.71
CA ALA A 259 8.69 7.07 7.13
C ALA A 259 8.76 8.53 7.58
N THR A 260 8.10 9.43 6.87
CA THR A 260 8.12 10.87 7.17
C THR A 260 6.90 11.60 6.62
N GLU A 261 6.73 12.85 7.01
CA GLU A 261 5.73 13.74 6.42
C GLU A 261 6.29 14.43 5.18
N VAL A 262 5.51 14.40 4.10
CA VAL A 262 5.80 15.07 2.84
C VAL A 262 4.56 15.82 2.39
N ARG A 263 4.64 17.15 2.34
CA ARG A 263 3.54 18.03 1.89
C ARG A 263 2.21 17.74 2.62
N GLY A 264 2.23 17.57 3.93
CA GLY A 264 1.04 17.25 4.72
C GLY A 264 0.55 15.79 4.61
N ASN A 265 1.29 14.92 3.92
CA ASN A 265 0.97 13.49 3.81
C ASN A 265 2.00 12.68 4.59
N TYR A 266 1.55 11.75 5.44
CA TYR A 266 2.45 10.82 6.10
C TYR A 266 2.70 9.63 5.18
N VAL A 267 3.97 9.37 4.86
CA VAL A 267 4.34 8.40 3.83
C VAL A 267 5.20 7.32 4.46
N SER A 268 4.84 6.06 4.22
CA SER A 268 5.79 4.94 4.31
C SER A 268 6.35 4.70 2.90
N CYS A 269 7.66 4.57 2.79
CA CYS A 269 8.32 4.30 1.52
C CYS A 269 9.47 3.31 1.71
N VAL A 270 9.53 2.30 0.85
CA VAL A 270 10.67 1.40 0.75
C VAL A 270 11.24 1.52 -0.65
N LEU A 271 12.50 1.90 -0.71
CA LEU A 271 13.22 2.09 -1.97
C LEU A 271 14.35 1.08 -2.06
N SER A 272 14.60 0.52 -3.24
CA SER A 272 15.68 -0.43 -3.41
C SER A 272 16.32 -0.39 -4.79
N PHE A 273 17.57 -0.80 -4.88
CA PHE A 273 18.26 -1.02 -6.15
C PHE A 273 19.32 -2.11 -6.00
N TRP A 274 19.59 -2.78 -7.10
CA TRP A 274 20.64 -3.80 -7.14
C TRP A 274 22.01 -3.16 -7.27
N ASN A 275 23.04 -3.82 -6.77
CA ASN A 275 24.43 -3.36 -6.92
C ASN A 275 24.92 -3.28 -8.38
N ASN A 276 24.18 -3.86 -9.33
CA ASN A 276 24.44 -3.76 -10.77
C ASN A 276 23.44 -2.85 -11.51
N ASP A 277 22.57 -2.14 -10.79
CA ASP A 277 21.77 -1.07 -11.37
C ASP A 277 22.68 0.12 -11.76
N THR A 278 22.17 1.02 -12.60
CA THR A 278 22.83 2.29 -12.87
C THR A 278 22.80 3.12 -11.59
N ILE A 279 23.98 3.39 -11.01
CA ILE A 279 24.13 4.25 -9.84
C ILE A 279 24.70 5.59 -10.30
N THR A 280 24.06 6.68 -9.88
CA THR A 280 24.51 8.03 -10.18
C THR A 280 25.62 8.49 -9.24
N GLU A 281 26.17 9.67 -9.49
CA GLU A 281 27.14 10.31 -8.58
C GLU A 281 26.59 10.53 -7.15
N ASN A 282 25.27 10.61 -6.99
CA ASN A 282 24.62 10.73 -5.68
C ASN A 282 24.44 9.38 -4.97
N GLY A 283 25.00 8.29 -5.49
CA GLY A 283 25.00 6.98 -4.84
C GLY A 283 23.63 6.29 -4.81
N LEU A 284 22.68 6.74 -5.63
CA LEU A 284 21.33 6.19 -5.75
C LEU A 284 21.04 5.79 -7.19
N ALA A 285 20.07 4.89 -7.37
CA ALA A 285 19.56 4.61 -8.71
C ALA A 285 18.61 5.73 -9.18
N PRO A 286 18.52 6.01 -10.50
CA PRO A 286 17.75 7.14 -11.04
C PRO A 286 16.27 7.23 -10.62
N LEU A 287 15.59 6.11 -10.33
CA LEU A 287 14.22 6.16 -9.80
C LEU A 287 14.19 6.76 -8.40
N LEU A 288 15.14 6.36 -7.54
CA LEU A 288 15.21 6.78 -6.14
C LEU A 288 15.56 8.26 -6.03
N GLU A 289 16.47 8.75 -6.88
CA GLU A 289 16.83 10.17 -6.92
C GLU A 289 15.65 11.10 -7.21
N LYS A 290 14.56 10.58 -7.81
CA LYS A 290 13.35 11.39 -8.01
C LYS A 290 12.70 11.83 -6.71
N VAL A 291 12.96 11.13 -5.61
CA VAL A 291 12.31 11.34 -4.32
C VAL A 291 13.27 11.45 -3.12
N MET A 292 14.54 11.09 -3.29
CA MET A 292 15.51 11.02 -2.19
C MET A 292 16.90 11.51 -2.61
N LYS A 293 17.60 12.19 -1.70
CA LYS A 293 19.03 12.50 -1.79
C LYS A 293 19.75 12.07 -0.51
N LEU A 294 20.98 11.57 -0.63
CA LEU A 294 21.85 11.31 0.51
C LEU A 294 22.56 12.60 0.92
N LYS A 295 22.67 12.89 2.22
CA LYS A 295 23.33 14.12 2.71
C LYS A 295 24.86 14.00 2.84
N ASN A 296 25.39 12.79 2.98
CA ASN A 296 26.81 12.54 3.28
C ASN A 296 27.47 11.64 2.22
N ASN A 297 27.49 12.08 0.96
CA ASN A 297 28.35 11.48 -0.07
C ASN A 297 29.61 12.32 -0.26
#